data_AF-A0A2H0Y606-F1
#
_entry.id   AF-A0A2H0Y606-F1
#
_cell.length_a   1.000
_cell.length_b   1.000
_cell.length_c   1.000
_cell.angle_alpha   90.00
_cell.angle_beta   90.00
_cell.angle_gamma   90.00
#
_symmetry.space_group_name_H-M   'P 1'
#
loop_
_entity.id
_entity.type
_entity.pdbx_description
1 polymer ?
#
loop_
_entity_poly.entity_id
_entity_poly.type
_entity_poly.pdbx_seq_one_letter_code
_entity_poly.pdbx_strand_id
1 'polypeptide(L)' 'MSMYNLSLLEIVLIVLIFSLYFLPFLIASLRQHKNILAIFLLNLALSWTFFGWIAALIWSVTK' A
#
# COMPACT_ATOMS: atom_id res chain seq x y z
N MET A 1 16.38 29.69 7.06
CA MET A 1 15.43 28.66 6.63
C MET A 1 16.16 27.77 5.64
N SER A 2 16.80 26.69 6.11
CA SER A 2 17.54 25.77 5.23
C SER A 2 16.55 25.06 4.31
N MET A 3 16.73 25.17 3.00
CA MET A 3 15.94 24.40 2.04
C MET A 3 16.37 22.93 2.17
N TYR A 4 15.47 22.07 2.65
CA TYR A 4 15.70 20.63 2.70
C TYR A 4 15.84 20.12 1.26
N ASN A 5 17.08 19.91 0.80
CA ASN A 5 17.34 19.19 -0.44
C ASN A 5 17.05 17.71 -0.16
N LEU A 6 15.99 17.17 -0.77
CA LEU A 6 15.71 15.73 -0.72
C LEU A 6 16.82 14.99 -1.45
N SER A 7 17.62 14.26 -0.68
CA SER A 7 18.64 13.35 -1.19
C SER A 7 18.01 12.19 -1.98
N LEU A 8 18.76 11.63 -2.93
CA LEU A 8 18.32 10.44 -3.69
C LEU A 8 17.88 9.29 -2.76
N LEU A 9 18.54 9.15 -1.62
CA LEU A 9 18.24 8.12 -0.62
C LEU A 9 16.83 8.33 -0.02
N GLU A 10 16.46 9.57 0.31
CA GLU A 10 15.13 9.89 0.82
C GLU A 10 14.04 9.61 -0.22
N ILE A 11 14.29 9.93 -1.50
CA ILE A 11 13.35 9.63 -2.58
C ILE A 11 13.14 8.12 -2.71
N VAL A 12 14.21 7.33 -2.70
CA VAL A 12 14.13 5.87 -2.77
C VAL A 12 13.36 5.29 -1.58
N LEU A 13 13.62 5.78 -0.36
CA LEU A 13 12.89 5.36 0.83
C LEU A 13 11.40 5.66 0.74
N ILE A 14 11.03 6.87 0.31
CA ILE A 14 9.63 7.26 0.15
C ILE A 14 8.94 6.33 -0.84
N VAL A 15 9.54 6.08 -2.01
CA VAL A 15 8.98 5.19 -3.03
C VAL A 15 8.82 3.76 -2.49
N LEU A 16 9.80 3.26 -1.74
CA LEU A 16 9.76 1.91 -1.17
C LEU A 16 8.65 1.76 -0.13
N ILE A 17 8.51 2.76 0.76
CA ILE A 17 7.44 2.81 1.78
C ILE A 17 6.07 2.89 1.10
N PHE A 18 5.93 3.74 0.08
CA PHE A 18 4.68 3.87 -0.66
C PHE A 18 4.31 2.55 -1.36
N SER A 19 5.30 1.89 -1.96
CA SER A 19 5.08 0.60 -2.63
C SER A 19 4.63 -0.49 -1.66
N LEU A 20 5.22 -0.54 -0.45
CA LEU A 20 4.80 -1.46 0.62
C LEU A 20 3.39 -1.14 1.13
N TYR A 21 3.07 0.15 1.27
CA TYR A 21 1.74 0.57 1.71
C TYR A 21 0.65 0.10 0.73
N PHE A 22 0.90 0.21 -0.57
CA PHE A 22 -0.05 -0.21 -1.62
C PHE A 22 0.08 -1.69 -2.03
N LEU A 23 0.88 -2.50 -1.32
CA LEU A 23 1.10 -3.90 -1.65
C LEU A 23 -0.18 -4.75 -1.76
N PRO A 24 -1.17 -4.65 -0.84
CA PRO A 24 -2.43 -5.40 -0.95
C PRO A 24 -3.21 -5.07 -2.22
N PHE A 25 -3.21 -3.80 -2.61
CA PHE A 25 -3.88 -3.33 -3.82
C PHE A 25 -3.18 -3.85 -5.09
N LEU A 26 -1.85 -3.81 -5.11
CA LEU A 26 -1.05 -4.36 -6.20
C LEU A 26 -1.30 -5.86 -6.38
N ILE A 27 -1.30 -6.64 -5.29
CA ILE A 27 -1.57 -8.08 -5.33
C ILE A 27 -2.99 -8.35 -5.86
N ALA A 28 -4.00 -7.63 -5.37
CA ALA A 28 -5.37 -7.77 -5.85
C ALA A 28 -5.51 -7.43 -7.34
N SER A 29 -4.82 -6.37 -7.80
CA SER A 29 -4.80 -5.93 -9.20
C SER A 29 -4.14 -6.97 -10.11
N LEU A 30 -2.98 -7.51 -9.72
CA LEU A 30 -2.26 -8.53 -10.48
C LEU A 30 -3.06 -9.84 -10.60
N ARG A 31 -3.89 -10.15 -9.59
CA ARG A 31 -4.74 -11.35 -9.59
C ARG A 31 -6.12 -11.13 -10.21
N GLN A 32 -6.40 -9.93 -10.74
CA GLN A 32 -7.72 -9.54 -11.27
C GLN A 32 -8.87 -9.86 -10.31
N HIS A 33 -8.65 -9.62 -9.01
CA HIS A 33 -9.62 -9.96 -7.98
C HIS A 33 -10.91 -9.16 -8.20
N LYS A 34 -12.07 -9.83 -8.21
CA LYS A 34 -13.38 -9.17 -8.43
C LYS A 34 -13.65 -8.02 -7.45
N ASN A 35 -13.04 -8.06 -6.27
CA ASN A 35 -13.23 -7.12 -5.18
C ASN A 35 -12.05 -6.13 -5.04
N ILE A 36 -11.32 -5.83 -6.13
CA ILE A 36 -10.22 -4.85 -6.13
C ILE A 36 -10.63 -3.52 -5.48
N LEU A 37 -11.82 -3.00 -5.78
CA LEU A 37 -12.30 -1.74 -5.18
C LEU A 37 -12.52 -1.86 -3.67
N ALA A 38 -13.03 -3.00 -3.19
CA ALA A 38 -13.20 -3.22 -1.75
C ALA A 38 -11.85 -3.34 -1.03
N ILE A 39 -10.89 -4.03 -1.65
CA ILE A 39 -9.52 -4.15 -1.11
C ILE A 39 -8.82 -2.78 -1.13
N PHE A 40 -9.03 -1.97 -2.17
CA PHE A 40 -8.51 -0.61 -2.25
C PHE A 40 -9.09 0.29 -1.15
N LEU A 41 -10.41 0.28 -0.97
CA LEU A 41 -11.08 1.07 0.07
C LEU A 41 -10.68 0.60 1.47
N LEU A 42 -10.56 -0.71 1.70
CA LEU A 42 -10.06 -1.26 2.96
C LEU A 42 -8.61 -0.83 3.22
N ASN A 43 -7.77 -0.87 2.20
CA ASN A 43 -6.38 -0.42 2.28
C ASN A 43 -6.32 1.10 2.57
N LEU A 44 -7.16 1.92 1.95
CA LEU A 44 -7.19 3.36 2.22
C LEU A 44 -7.75 3.69 3.61
N ALA A 45 -8.79 2.97 4.03
CA ALA A 45 -9.55 3.26 5.24
C ALA A 45 -9.09 2.49 6.48
N LEU A 46 -8.21 1.50 6.39
CA LEU A 46 -7.73 0.76 7.57
C LEU A 46 -6.22 0.56 7.61
N SER A 47 -5.47 0.89 6.56
CA SER A 47 -4.00 0.74 6.58
C SER A 47 -3.29 1.80 7.39
N TRP A 48 -4.01 2.74 8.00
CA TRP A 48 -3.52 3.49 9.16
C TRP A 48 -3.26 2.58 10.39
N THR A 49 -3.79 1.36 10.40
CA THR A 49 -3.48 0.34 11.41
C THR A 49 -2.73 -0.81 10.77
N PHE A 50 -1.72 -1.33 11.48
CA PHE A 50 -0.98 -2.52 11.05
C PHE A 50 -1.93 -3.71 10.79
N PHE A 51 -2.95 -3.87 11.63
CA PHE A 51 -3.95 -4.92 11.49
C PHE A 51 -4.83 -4.75 10.24
N GLY A 52 -5.24 -3.53 9.92
CA GLY A 52 -6.03 -3.24 8.72
C GLY A 52 -5.26 -3.51 7.42
N TRP A 53 -3.96 -3.17 7.41
CA TRP A 53 -3.08 -3.51 6.29
C TRP A 53 -2.93 -5.03 6.12
N ILE A 54 -2.75 -5.78 7.21
CA ILE A 54 -2.71 -7.25 7.16
C ILE A 54 -4.03 -7.85 6.67
N ALA A 55 -5.18 -7.34 7.15
CA ALA A 55 -6.48 -7.82 6.71
C ALA A 55 -6.68 -7.59 5.20
N ALA A 56 -6.28 -6.43 4.67
CA ALA A 56 -6.30 -6.15 3.24
C ALA A 56 -5.35 -7.07 2.47
N LEU A 57 -4.17 -7.38 3.02
CA LEU A 57 -3.21 -8.31 2.41
C LEU A 57 -3.80 -9.72 2.33
N ILE A 58 -4.37 -10.24 3.43
CA ILE A 58 -5.04 -11.54 3.45
C ILE A 58 -6.21 -11.56 2.47
N TRP A 59 -6.97 -10.47 2.37
CA TRP A 59 -8.06 -10.37 1.41
C TRP A 59 -7.56 -10.36 -0.05
N SER A 60 -6.42 -9.72 -0.32
CA SER A 60 -5.83 -9.70 -1.67
C SER A 60 -5.39 -11.08 -2.18
N VAL A 61 -5.07 -12.00 -1.25
CA VAL A 61 -4.66 -13.38 -1.58
C VAL A 61 -5.80 -14.39 -1.54
N THR A 62 -7.00 -14.00 -1.10
CA THR A 62 -8.17 -14.89 -1.14
C THR A 62 -8.69 -15.07 -2.58
N LYS A 63 -9.71 -15.93 -2.76
CA LYS A 63 -10.24 -16.30 -4.09
C LYS A 63 -11.13 -15.22 -4.69
#